data_AF-A0A3E3DIL6-F1
#
_entry.id   AF-A0A3E3DIL6-F1
#
_cell.length_a   1.000
_cell.length_b   1.000
_cell.length_c   1.000
_cell.angle_alpha   90.00
_cell.angle_beta   90.00
_cell.angle_gamma   90.00
#
_symmetry.space_group_name_H-M   'P 1'
#
loop_
_entity.id
_entity.type
_entity.pdbx_description
1 polymer ?
#
loop_
_entity_poly.entity_id
_entity_poly.type
_entity_poly.pdbx_seq_one_letter_code
_entity_poly.pdbx_strand_id
1 'polypeptide(L)'
;MKRIKLIVAYDGTNYCGWQIQNNGRTIEEVLNEALTALFHEKVAVIGASRTDSGVHSDGNVAVFDTESRMPADKVCFALNQRLPEDIRVLASEEVPLTWHPRKCNCVKTYEYRILNRKIEVPTLRLYAYFCYFPLDAEKMKQAAAYLVGEHDFTSFCAPRTQAEDMVRTIYSLDVVKTGDMITIRVSGSGFLYNMVRIIAGTLMKVGLGVYPPEHVEEILDARNRAAAGPTAVARGLTLISLEEETELRPVIAAENKEWKYSLDQTKTAKEKQSFLTIERCVPEEFERLLFRVVHQAVRNGAETVYVNDQEAAGRIEAGKAYGYYVFWPSDEKGGWYVTHDARVWGKSGEET
;
A
#
# COMPACT_ATOMS: atom_id res chain seq x y z
N MET A 1 -21.40 -6.26 -21.04
CA MET A 1 -20.57 -6.09 -19.84
C MET A 1 -19.81 -4.77 -19.85
N LYS A 2 -19.89 -4.01 -18.77
CA LYS A 2 -19.04 -2.85 -18.45
C LYS A 2 -18.35 -3.09 -17.12
N ARG A 3 -17.17 -2.48 -16.94
CA ARG A 3 -16.50 -2.41 -15.65
C ARG A 3 -16.55 -0.98 -15.14
N ILE A 4 -17.12 -0.78 -13.95
CA ILE A 4 -17.37 0.54 -13.38
C ILE A 4 -16.54 0.72 -12.12
N LYS A 5 -15.66 1.73 -12.14
CA LYS A 5 -14.91 2.18 -10.97
C LYS A 5 -15.76 3.14 -10.14
N LEU A 6 -15.68 3.01 -8.82
CA LEU A 6 -16.34 3.86 -7.84
C LEU A 6 -15.29 4.50 -6.93
N ILE A 7 -15.46 5.78 -6.63
CA ILE A 7 -14.79 6.45 -5.50
C ILE A 7 -15.79 6.50 -4.34
N VAL A 8 -15.45 5.92 -3.20
CA VAL A 8 -16.35 5.67 -2.08
C VAL A 8 -15.78 6.29 -0.81
N ALA A 9 -16.55 7.22 -0.23
CA ALA A 9 -16.34 7.75 1.11
C ALA A 9 -17.25 7.05 2.12
N TYR A 10 -16.78 6.85 3.34
CA TYR A 10 -17.57 6.27 4.41
C TYR A 10 -17.07 6.61 5.81
N ASP A 11 -18.02 6.71 6.74
CA ASP A 11 -17.76 6.65 8.17
C ASP A 11 -17.71 5.18 8.62
N GLY A 12 -16.52 4.67 8.93
CA GLY A 12 -16.31 3.29 9.33
C GLY A 12 -16.81 2.91 10.73
N THR A 13 -17.36 3.84 11.52
CA THR A 13 -17.72 3.63 12.94
C THR A 13 -18.61 2.40 13.16
N ASN A 14 -19.62 2.21 12.31
CA ASN A 14 -20.63 1.16 12.45
C ASN A 14 -20.26 -0.14 11.73
N TYR A 15 -19.05 -0.25 11.19
CA TYR A 15 -18.68 -1.31 10.26
C TYR A 15 -17.48 -2.13 10.75
N CYS A 16 -17.52 -3.43 10.47
CA CYS A 16 -16.43 -4.39 10.69
C CYS A 16 -15.33 -4.30 9.63
N GLY A 17 -15.11 -3.09 9.11
CA GLY A 17 -14.12 -2.76 8.08
C GLY A 17 -14.71 -2.86 6.68
N TRP A 18 -13.81 -2.85 5.70
CA TRP A 18 -14.20 -2.92 4.29
C TRP A 18 -14.76 -4.28 3.89
N GLN A 19 -14.00 -5.35 4.15
CA GLN A 19 -14.22 -6.65 3.54
C GLN A 19 -15.30 -7.45 4.26
N ILE A 20 -16.17 -8.16 3.53
CA ILE A 20 -17.16 -9.10 4.08
C ILE A 20 -16.48 -10.10 5.04
N GLN A 21 -17.03 -10.22 6.25
CA GLN A 21 -16.60 -11.10 7.32
C GLN A 21 -17.82 -11.60 8.11
N ASN A 22 -17.69 -12.72 8.80
CA ASN A 22 -18.80 -13.33 9.56
C ASN A 22 -19.13 -12.59 10.88
N ASN A 23 -18.39 -11.54 11.23
CA ASN A 23 -18.41 -10.90 12.54
C ASN A 23 -19.26 -9.61 12.59
N GLY A 24 -19.78 -9.12 11.46
CA GLY A 24 -20.66 -7.97 11.43
C GLY A 24 -20.74 -7.30 10.07
N ARG A 25 -21.48 -6.18 10.03
CA ARG A 25 -21.78 -5.43 8.81
C ARG A 25 -20.53 -4.79 8.23
N THR A 26 -20.31 -4.88 6.91
CA THR A 26 -19.13 -4.29 6.25
C THR A 26 -19.49 -3.35 5.11
N ILE A 27 -18.52 -2.52 4.69
CA ILE A 27 -18.73 -1.58 3.57
C ILE A 27 -18.99 -2.33 2.26
N GLU A 28 -18.23 -3.40 1.99
CA GLU A 28 -18.41 -4.26 0.81
C GLU A 28 -19.80 -4.88 0.76
N GLU A 29 -20.33 -5.35 1.90
CA GLU A 29 -21.67 -5.94 1.99
C GLU A 29 -22.76 -4.92 1.61
N VAL A 30 -22.71 -3.72 2.20
CA VAL A 30 -23.68 -2.65 1.90
C VAL A 30 -23.61 -2.23 0.43
N LEU A 31 -22.41 -2.08 -0.13
CA LEU A 31 -22.26 -1.75 -1.55
C LEU A 31 -22.82 -2.84 -2.46
N ASN A 32 -22.51 -4.11 -2.17
CA ASN A 32 -23.01 -5.24 -2.96
C ASN A 32 -24.53 -5.32 -2.96
N GLU A 33 -25.17 -5.13 -1.80
CA GLU A 33 -26.63 -5.12 -1.69
C GLU A 33 -27.26 -3.95 -2.45
N ALA A 34 -26.72 -2.74 -2.27
CA ALA A 34 -27.25 -1.55 -2.93
C ALA A 34 -27.07 -1.60 -4.46
N LEU A 35 -25.94 -2.12 -4.94
CA LEU A 35 -25.69 -2.36 -6.37
C LEU A 35 -26.60 -3.45 -6.92
N THR A 36 -26.75 -4.56 -6.21
CA THR A 36 -27.64 -5.67 -6.60
C THR A 36 -29.09 -5.19 -6.70
N ALA A 37 -29.54 -4.36 -5.75
CA ALA A 37 -30.87 -3.76 -5.77
C ALA A 37 -31.04 -2.72 -6.89
N LEU A 38 -29.99 -1.98 -7.25
CA LEU A 38 -30.02 -1.00 -8.33
C LEU A 38 -30.10 -1.64 -9.72
N PHE A 39 -29.34 -2.72 -9.94
CA PHE A 39 -29.20 -3.34 -11.26
C PHE A 39 -30.07 -4.58 -11.47
N HIS A 40 -30.71 -5.10 -10.41
CA HIS A 40 -31.48 -6.34 -10.44
C HIS A 40 -30.66 -7.56 -10.91
N GLU A 41 -29.37 -7.57 -10.63
CA GLU A 41 -28.44 -8.66 -10.90
C GLU A 41 -27.44 -8.79 -9.74
N LYS A 42 -26.85 -9.96 -9.55
CA LYS A 42 -25.89 -10.18 -8.46
C LYS A 42 -24.59 -9.42 -8.74
N VAL A 43 -24.32 -8.37 -7.96
CA VAL A 43 -23.09 -7.57 -8.08
C VAL A 43 -22.15 -7.86 -6.91
N ALA A 44 -20.86 -7.96 -7.21
CA ALA A 44 -19.79 -8.05 -6.22
C ALA A 44 -18.70 -7.02 -6.53
N VAL A 45 -18.40 -6.15 -5.58
CA VAL A 45 -17.33 -5.16 -5.71
C VAL A 45 -15.96 -5.77 -5.36
N ILE A 46 -14.93 -5.25 -6.01
CA ILE A 46 -13.53 -5.49 -5.67
C ILE A 46 -12.94 -4.17 -5.17
N GLY A 47 -12.60 -4.12 -3.87
CA GLY A 47 -12.00 -2.93 -3.25
C GLY A 47 -10.48 -2.84 -3.45
N ALA A 48 -9.97 -1.62 -3.62
CA ALA A 48 -8.57 -1.26 -3.79
C ALA A 48 -7.77 -1.30 -2.49
N SER A 49 -8.40 -0.87 -1.39
CA SER A 49 -7.82 -0.90 -0.06
C SER A 49 -8.78 -1.56 0.92
N ARG A 50 -8.25 -2.49 1.71
CA ARG A 50 -8.94 -2.99 2.90
C ARG A 50 -8.70 -1.97 4.01
N THR A 51 -9.76 -1.52 4.66
CA THR A 51 -9.70 -0.73 5.89
C THR A 51 -10.17 -1.60 7.06
N ASP A 52 -9.57 -1.38 8.23
CA ASP A 52 -9.94 -2.10 9.45
C ASP A 52 -11.30 -1.63 9.98
N SER A 53 -11.89 -2.41 10.89
CA SER A 53 -13.09 -1.98 11.61
C SER A 53 -12.89 -0.64 12.32
N GLY A 54 -13.83 0.29 12.11
CA GLY A 54 -13.77 1.63 12.67
C GLY A 54 -12.87 2.63 11.93
N VAL A 55 -12.24 2.26 10.81
CA VAL A 55 -11.43 3.17 9.98
C VAL A 55 -12.31 3.84 8.93
N HIS A 56 -12.18 5.15 8.74
CA HIS A 56 -12.97 5.92 7.77
C HIS A 56 -12.26 6.00 6.41
N SER A 57 -12.97 6.50 5.41
CA SER A 57 -12.36 6.89 4.14
C SER A 57 -13.08 8.07 3.50
N ASP A 58 -12.31 8.95 2.88
CA ASP A 58 -12.83 10.03 2.04
C ASP A 58 -12.77 9.67 0.53
N GLY A 59 -12.18 8.53 0.17
CA GLY A 59 -11.91 8.22 -1.24
C GLY A 59 -11.32 6.83 -1.47
N ASN A 60 -11.91 5.79 -0.88
CA ASN A 60 -11.54 4.42 -1.23
C ASN A 60 -12.02 4.10 -2.65
N VAL A 61 -11.32 3.19 -3.34
CA VAL A 61 -11.68 2.81 -4.71
C VAL A 61 -12.26 1.41 -4.72
N ALA A 62 -13.33 1.21 -5.48
CA ALA A 62 -13.93 -0.09 -5.75
C ALA A 62 -14.27 -0.24 -7.22
N VAL A 63 -14.42 -1.49 -7.67
CA VAL A 63 -14.83 -1.78 -9.04
C VAL A 63 -15.82 -2.93 -9.07
N PHE A 64 -16.75 -2.90 -10.01
CA PHE A 64 -17.65 -4.02 -10.27
C PHE A 64 -17.97 -4.12 -11.76
N ASP A 65 -18.46 -5.28 -12.16
CA ASP A 65 -18.91 -5.56 -13.52
C ASP A 65 -20.45 -5.61 -13.57
N THR A 66 -21.04 -5.11 -14.67
CA THR A 66 -22.50 -5.07 -14.87
C THR A 66 -22.88 -5.20 -16.35
N GLU A 67 -24.06 -5.75 -16.62
CA GLU A 67 -24.69 -5.76 -17.97
C GLU A 67 -25.59 -4.53 -18.22
N SER A 68 -25.71 -3.64 -17.24
CA SER A 68 -26.57 -2.47 -17.32
C SER A 68 -26.18 -1.50 -18.43
N ARG A 69 -27.21 -0.92 -19.07
CA ARG A 69 -27.07 0.17 -20.05
C ARG A 69 -26.89 1.54 -19.40
N MET A 70 -27.03 1.64 -18.08
CA MET A 70 -26.83 2.90 -17.36
C MET A 70 -25.46 3.50 -17.72
N PRO A 71 -25.39 4.81 -18.03
CA PRO A 71 -24.10 5.49 -18.18
C PRO A 71 -23.32 5.44 -16.87
N ALA A 72 -22.01 5.15 -16.94
CA ALA A 72 -21.21 4.92 -15.75
C ALA A 72 -21.14 6.15 -14.82
N ASP A 73 -21.15 7.36 -15.36
CA ASP A 73 -21.20 8.62 -14.60
C ASP A 73 -22.51 8.84 -13.83
N LYS A 74 -23.58 8.10 -14.18
CA LYS A 74 -24.88 8.20 -13.51
C LYS A 74 -25.04 7.23 -12.34
N VAL A 75 -24.16 6.24 -12.23
CA VAL A 75 -24.24 5.21 -11.18
C VAL A 75 -24.12 5.81 -9.79
N CYS A 76 -23.18 6.75 -9.57
CA CYS A 76 -22.99 7.37 -8.26
C CYS A 76 -24.27 8.07 -7.74
N PHE A 77 -24.98 8.80 -8.59
CA PHE A 77 -26.24 9.47 -8.23
C PHE A 77 -27.33 8.48 -7.86
N ALA A 78 -27.52 7.43 -8.67
CA ALA A 78 -28.57 6.43 -8.45
C ALA A 78 -28.28 5.54 -7.23
N LEU A 79 -27.01 5.21 -7.02
CA LEU A 79 -26.56 4.37 -5.90
C LEU A 79 -26.66 5.11 -4.57
N ASN A 80 -26.30 6.41 -4.52
CA ASN A 80 -26.41 7.21 -3.29
C ASN A 80 -27.83 7.34 -2.75
N GLN A 81 -28.87 7.20 -3.58
CA GLN A 81 -30.27 7.16 -3.11
C GLN A 81 -30.62 5.89 -2.33
N ARG A 82 -29.78 4.85 -2.42
CA ARG A 82 -29.98 3.54 -1.78
C ARG A 82 -29.00 3.28 -0.64
N LEU A 83 -27.95 4.09 -0.52
CA LEU A 83 -26.92 3.92 0.49
C LEU A 83 -27.29 4.65 1.79
N PRO A 84 -26.93 4.07 2.96
CA PRO A 84 -27.05 4.75 4.25
C PRO A 84 -26.21 6.02 4.28
N GLU A 85 -26.53 6.97 5.18
CA GLU A 85 -25.88 8.29 5.22
C GLU A 85 -24.37 8.25 5.47
N ASP A 86 -23.88 7.18 6.08
CA ASP A 86 -22.48 6.96 6.39
C ASP A 86 -21.68 6.31 5.24
N ILE A 87 -22.27 6.10 4.05
CA ILE A 87 -21.57 5.67 2.84
C ILE A 87 -22.01 6.51 1.63
N ARG A 88 -21.06 7.08 0.90
CA ARG A 88 -21.31 7.88 -0.30
C ARG A 88 -20.35 7.54 -1.42
N VAL A 89 -20.90 7.36 -2.62
CA VAL A 89 -20.12 7.28 -3.86
C VAL A 89 -19.94 8.70 -4.40
N LEU A 90 -18.69 9.15 -4.42
CA LEU A 90 -18.31 10.49 -4.86
C LEU A 90 -18.23 10.61 -6.38
N ALA A 91 -17.81 9.53 -7.04
CA ALA A 91 -17.69 9.47 -8.50
C ALA A 91 -17.83 8.03 -8.99
N SER A 92 -18.27 7.88 -10.24
CA SER A 92 -18.30 6.60 -10.93
C SER A 92 -17.91 6.78 -12.40
N GLU A 93 -17.07 5.89 -12.93
CA GLU A 93 -16.61 5.95 -14.30
C GLU A 93 -16.39 4.56 -14.90
N GLU A 94 -16.47 4.46 -16.22
CA GLU A 94 -16.18 3.21 -16.95
C GLU A 94 -14.67 3.06 -17.11
N VAL A 95 -14.15 1.87 -16.80
CA VAL A 95 -12.73 1.53 -16.94
C VAL A 95 -12.58 0.26 -17.81
N PRO A 96 -11.40 -0.01 -18.39
CA PRO A 96 -11.19 -1.23 -19.16
C PRO A 96 -11.54 -2.50 -18.35
N LEU A 97 -12.09 -3.52 -19.00
CA LEU A 97 -12.43 -4.81 -18.36
C LEU A 97 -11.22 -5.52 -17.73
N THR A 98 -10.00 -5.16 -18.13
CA THR A 98 -8.74 -5.69 -17.58
C THR A 98 -8.25 -4.89 -16.37
N TRP A 99 -8.80 -3.69 -16.11
CA TRP A 99 -8.36 -2.83 -15.03
C TRP A 99 -8.73 -3.44 -13.68
N HIS A 100 -7.79 -3.43 -12.73
CA HIS A 100 -7.97 -4.02 -11.41
C HIS A 100 -7.33 -3.13 -10.32
N PRO A 101 -8.09 -2.71 -9.29
CA PRO A 101 -7.67 -1.66 -8.35
C PRO A 101 -6.49 -2.03 -7.45
N ARG A 102 -6.18 -3.33 -7.31
CA ARG A 102 -5.01 -3.82 -6.55
C ARG A 102 -3.77 -4.07 -7.41
N LYS A 103 -3.91 -3.98 -8.74
CA LYS A 103 -2.82 -4.27 -9.68
C LYS A 103 -2.19 -3.01 -10.27
N CYS A 104 -2.86 -1.86 -10.17
CA CYS A 104 -2.29 -0.57 -10.53
C CYS A 104 -1.28 -0.09 -9.49
N ASN A 105 -0.29 0.67 -9.96
CA ASN A 105 0.56 1.46 -9.08
C ASN A 105 -0.29 2.61 -8.54
N CYS A 106 -0.30 2.75 -7.22
CA CYS A 106 -1.06 3.80 -6.57
C CYS A 106 -0.28 4.41 -5.41
N VAL A 107 -0.52 5.69 -5.20
CA VAL A 107 -0.14 6.39 -3.97
C VAL A 107 -1.35 6.36 -3.06
N LYS A 108 -1.15 5.84 -1.85
CA LYS A 108 -2.18 5.85 -0.81
C LYS A 108 -1.82 6.92 0.21
N THR A 109 -2.78 7.76 0.56
CA THR A 109 -2.63 8.77 1.61
C THR A 109 -3.59 8.49 2.75
N TYR A 110 -3.05 8.35 3.96
CA TYR A 110 -3.81 8.23 5.19
C TYR A 110 -3.57 9.43 6.10
N GLU A 111 -4.58 9.76 6.88
CA GLU A 111 -4.49 10.76 7.94
C GLU A 111 -4.90 10.16 9.28
N TYR A 112 -4.07 10.35 10.30
CA TYR A 112 -4.39 10.03 11.68
C TYR A 112 -4.54 11.33 12.49
N ARG A 113 -5.71 11.55 13.09
CA ARG A 113 -6.02 12.76 13.84
C ARG A 113 -6.05 12.50 15.34
N ILE A 114 -5.36 13.35 16.10
CA ILE A 114 -5.26 13.28 17.56
C ILE A 114 -5.73 14.61 18.14
N LEU A 115 -6.84 14.57 18.88
CA LEU A 115 -7.31 15.69 19.68
C LEU A 115 -6.50 15.74 20.99
N ASN A 116 -5.50 16.61 21.05
CA ASN A 116 -4.55 16.73 22.15
C ASN A 116 -4.87 17.92 23.08
N ARG A 117 -5.77 17.69 24.04
CA ARG A 117 -6.26 18.69 25.02
C ARG A 117 -6.80 18.01 26.27
N LYS A 118 -7.11 18.76 27.32
CA LYS A 118 -7.54 18.19 28.62
C LYS A 118 -8.93 17.55 28.62
N ILE A 119 -9.83 18.01 27.76
CA ILE A 119 -11.24 17.57 27.75
C ILE A 119 -11.63 17.24 26.31
N GLU A 120 -12.22 16.07 26.11
CA GLU A 120 -12.69 15.60 24.80
C GLU A 120 -13.80 16.51 24.24
N VAL A 121 -13.91 16.56 22.91
CA VAL A 121 -14.95 17.31 22.21
C VAL A 121 -15.94 16.31 21.60
N PRO A 122 -17.22 16.27 22.02
CA PRO A 122 -18.17 15.25 21.59
C PRO A 122 -18.34 15.15 20.07
N THR A 123 -18.22 16.25 19.33
CA THR A 123 -18.35 16.29 17.87
C THR A 123 -17.15 15.72 17.11
N LEU A 124 -16.00 15.52 17.79
CA LEU A 124 -14.78 14.95 17.19
C LEU A 124 -14.54 13.49 17.61
N ARG A 125 -15.38 12.93 18.49
CA ARG A 125 -15.18 11.61 19.12
C ARG A 125 -15.06 10.46 18.12
N LEU A 126 -15.64 10.61 16.93
CA LEU A 126 -15.65 9.59 15.89
C LEU A 126 -14.47 9.73 14.92
N TYR A 127 -13.89 10.92 14.74
CA TYR A 127 -12.91 11.19 13.68
C TYR A 127 -11.53 11.61 14.21
N ALA A 128 -11.32 11.49 15.53
CA ALA A 128 -10.05 11.76 16.17
C ALA A 128 -9.85 10.87 17.40
N TYR A 129 -8.59 10.55 17.67
CA TYR A 129 -8.19 9.96 18.94
C TYR A 129 -8.00 11.06 20.00
N PHE A 130 -8.66 10.91 21.15
CA PHE A 130 -8.49 11.84 22.26
C PHE A 130 -7.28 11.48 23.12
N CYS A 131 -6.38 12.43 23.33
CA CYS A 131 -5.22 12.28 24.22
C CYS A 131 -5.12 13.48 25.17
N TYR A 132 -5.28 13.23 26.48
CA TYR A 132 -5.25 14.28 27.51
C TYR A 132 -3.84 14.67 27.99
N PHE A 133 -2.86 13.81 27.72
CA PHE A 133 -1.45 14.09 28.00
C PHE A 133 -0.88 14.99 26.92
N PRO A 134 -0.11 16.04 27.26
CA PRO A 134 0.51 16.88 26.25
C PRO A 134 1.46 16.05 25.38
N LEU A 135 1.31 16.16 24.06
CA LEU A 135 2.20 15.53 23.10
C LEU A 135 3.16 16.57 22.50
N ASP A 136 4.44 16.23 22.46
CA ASP A 136 5.47 16.99 21.77
C ASP A 136 5.44 16.64 20.27
N ALA A 137 4.75 17.48 19.48
CA ALA A 137 4.59 17.27 18.05
C ALA A 137 5.92 17.42 17.28
N GLU A 138 6.89 18.17 17.81
CA GLU A 138 8.19 18.34 17.13
C GLU A 138 9.04 17.07 17.27
N LYS A 139 9.04 16.44 18.45
CA LYS A 139 9.67 15.12 18.62
C LYS A 139 8.99 14.04 17.77
N MET A 140 7.67 14.07 17.67
CA MET A 140 6.92 13.18 16.78
C MET A 140 7.34 13.38 15.31
N LYS A 141 7.52 14.63 14.88
CA LYS A 141 7.98 14.97 13.54
C LYS A 141 9.42 14.50 13.27
N GLN A 142 10.32 14.66 14.24
CA GLN A 142 11.69 14.15 14.15
C GLN A 142 11.70 12.62 14.00
N ALA A 143 10.90 11.91 14.80
CA ALA A 143 10.75 10.46 14.72
C ALA A 143 10.15 9.99 13.39
N ALA A 144 9.19 10.73 12.86
CA ALA A 144 8.57 10.43 11.58
C ALA A 144 9.57 10.45 10.41
N ALA A 145 10.59 11.31 10.45
CA ALA A 145 11.58 11.42 9.40
C ALA A 145 12.34 10.10 9.14
N TYR A 146 12.59 9.30 10.17
CA TYR A 146 13.25 7.99 10.06
C TYR A 146 12.43 6.95 9.29
N LEU A 147 11.10 7.15 9.19
CA LEU A 147 10.22 6.22 8.50
C LEU A 147 10.07 6.56 7.00
N VAL A 148 10.51 7.74 6.55
CA VAL A 148 10.44 8.14 5.15
C VAL A 148 11.48 7.35 4.34
N GLY A 149 11.11 6.93 3.13
CA GLY A 149 11.95 6.09 2.27
C GLY A 149 11.45 4.65 2.18
N GLU A 150 12.31 3.78 1.66
CA GLU A 150 12.04 2.36 1.48
C GLU A 150 12.67 1.55 2.61
N HIS A 151 11.83 0.83 3.37
CA HIS A 151 12.25 0.08 4.55
C HIS A 151 11.48 -1.24 4.68
N ASP A 152 12.06 -2.21 5.38
CA ASP A 152 11.32 -3.36 5.90
C ASP A 152 10.47 -2.92 7.11
N PHE A 153 9.15 -2.89 6.93
CA PHE A 153 8.21 -2.44 7.96
C PHE A 153 7.67 -3.59 8.82
N THR A 154 8.41 -4.69 8.98
CA THR A 154 7.99 -5.83 9.83
C THR A 154 7.62 -5.39 11.25
N SER A 155 8.38 -4.47 11.86
CA SER A 155 8.07 -3.91 13.18
C SER A 155 6.73 -3.16 13.23
N PHE A 156 6.28 -2.64 12.09
CA PHE A 156 5.04 -1.92 11.93
C PHE A 156 3.95 -2.78 11.28
N CYS A 157 4.04 -4.11 11.36
CA CYS A 157 3.08 -5.02 10.78
C CYS A 157 2.42 -5.89 11.86
N ALA A 158 1.09 -5.95 11.88
CA ALA A 158 0.40 -6.85 12.79
C ALA A 158 0.64 -8.34 12.40
N PRO A 159 0.76 -9.25 13.39
CA PRO A 159 0.86 -10.68 13.10
C PRO A 159 -0.40 -11.13 12.35
N ARG A 160 -0.25 -12.02 11.34
CA ARG A 160 -1.28 -12.50 10.38
C ARG A 160 -1.48 -11.65 9.11
N THR A 161 -0.48 -10.86 8.72
CA THR A 161 -0.46 -10.27 7.38
C THR A 161 -0.44 -11.35 6.28
N GLN A 162 -1.10 -11.07 5.16
CA GLN A 162 -1.05 -11.87 3.93
C GLN A 162 -0.04 -11.29 2.91
N ALA A 163 0.73 -10.27 3.30
CA ALA A 163 1.71 -9.65 2.42
C ALA A 163 2.87 -10.63 2.16
N GLU A 164 3.21 -10.80 0.88
CA GLU A 164 4.36 -11.61 0.43
C GLU A 164 5.70 -10.94 0.79
N ASP A 165 5.69 -9.61 0.92
CA ASP A 165 6.86 -8.81 1.30
C ASP A 165 6.46 -7.69 2.26
N MET A 166 7.38 -7.39 3.19
CA MET A 166 7.24 -6.40 4.25
C MET A 166 7.89 -5.06 3.88
N VAL A 167 8.57 -4.97 2.73
CA VAL A 167 9.15 -3.70 2.28
C VAL A 167 8.10 -2.79 1.68
N ARG A 168 8.04 -1.54 2.15
CA ARG A 168 7.17 -0.49 1.59
C ARG A 168 7.97 0.79 1.44
N THR A 169 7.42 1.69 0.64
CA THR A 169 7.99 3.03 0.45
C THR A 169 7.03 4.06 1.01
N ILE A 170 7.48 4.80 2.01
CA ILE A 170 6.80 6.01 2.47
C ILE A 170 7.41 7.19 1.72
N TYR A 171 6.60 7.87 0.92
CA TYR A 171 7.02 9.06 0.17
C TYR A 171 7.04 10.31 1.06
N SER A 172 6.07 10.43 1.96
CA SER A 172 6.02 11.49 2.96
C SER A 172 5.33 11.03 4.24
N LEU A 173 5.78 11.56 5.38
CA LEU A 173 5.17 11.37 6.68
C LEU A 173 5.28 12.67 7.47
N ASP A 174 4.20 13.45 7.50
CA ASP A 174 4.15 14.76 8.13
C ASP A 174 3.41 14.70 9.45
N VAL A 175 3.95 15.39 10.46
CA VAL A 175 3.26 15.61 11.75
C VAL A 175 3.08 17.11 11.93
N VAL A 176 1.82 17.56 11.97
CA VAL A 176 1.47 18.98 12.09
C VAL A 176 0.52 19.18 13.26
N LYS A 177 0.82 20.17 14.11
CA LYS A 177 -0.07 20.60 15.18
C LYS A 177 -0.72 21.93 14.85
N THR A 178 -2.05 21.96 14.83
CA THR A 178 -2.87 23.16 14.60
C THR A 178 -3.85 23.31 15.76
N GLY A 179 -3.58 24.25 16.65
CA GLY A 179 -4.31 24.37 17.92
C GLY A 179 -4.18 23.09 18.75
N ASP A 180 -5.32 22.51 19.12
CA ASP A 180 -5.38 21.25 19.88
C ASP A 180 -5.30 19.99 18.99
N MET A 181 -5.32 20.12 17.67
CA MET A 181 -5.30 18.96 16.76
C MET A 181 -3.87 18.67 16.30
N ILE A 182 -3.44 17.41 16.47
CA ILE A 182 -2.23 16.88 15.84
C ILE A 182 -2.67 15.96 14.71
N THR A 183 -2.16 16.22 13.52
CA THR A 183 -2.43 15.44 12.32
C THR A 183 -1.15 14.74 11.88
N ILE A 184 -1.20 13.42 11.75
CA ILE A 184 -0.15 12.59 11.14
C ILE A 184 -0.65 12.22 9.75
N ARG A 185 -0.01 12.72 8.70
CA ARG A 185 -0.37 12.41 7.31
C ARG A 185 0.74 11.58 6.68
N VAL A 186 0.39 10.44 6.11
CA VAL A 186 1.36 9.52 5.50
C VAL A 186 0.93 9.17 4.07
N SER A 187 1.86 9.31 3.13
CA SER A 187 1.68 8.93 1.73
C SER A 187 2.74 7.91 1.33
N GLY A 188 2.34 6.83 0.66
CA GLY A 188 3.25 5.74 0.29
C GLY A 188 2.74 4.83 -0.81
N SER A 189 3.59 3.88 -1.23
CA SER A 189 3.28 2.88 -2.27
C SER A 189 2.23 1.84 -1.85
N GLY A 190 1.97 1.75 -0.54
CA GLY A 190 1.03 0.84 0.08
C GLY A 190 1.38 0.64 1.54
N PHE A 191 0.44 0.09 2.31
CA PHE A 191 0.63 -0.10 3.76
C PHE A 191 0.32 -1.54 4.15
N LEU A 192 1.11 -2.06 5.09
CA LEU A 192 0.88 -3.38 5.69
C LEU A 192 -0.31 -3.34 6.65
N TYR A 193 -0.77 -4.52 7.08
CA TYR A 193 -1.88 -4.64 8.00
C TYR A 193 -1.59 -3.90 9.32
N ASN A 194 -2.50 -2.98 9.70
CA ASN A 194 -2.38 -2.04 10.83
C ASN A 194 -1.20 -1.03 10.77
N MET A 195 -0.43 -0.98 9.69
CA MET A 195 0.84 -0.24 9.65
C MET A 195 0.72 1.23 10.06
N VAL A 196 -0.19 1.98 9.45
CA VAL A 196 -0.38 3.40 9.76
C VAL A 196 -0.77 3.62 11.23
N ARG A 197 -1.58 2.72 11.80
CA ARG A 197 -2.00 2.78 13.21
C ARG A 197 -0.86 2.44 14.17
N ILE A 198 0.02 1.52 13.79
CA ILE A 198 1.21 1.17 14.60
C ILE A 198 2.23 2.32 14.54
N ILE A 199 2.42 2.94 13.38
CA ILE A 199 3.21 4.16 13.22
C ILE A 199 2.65 5.26 14.13
N ALA A 200 1.36 5.58 14.02
CA ALA A 200 0.72 6.60 14.86
C ALA A 200 0.89 6.31 16.36
N GLY A 201 0.71 5.05 16.78
CA GLY A 201 0.92 4.65 18.17
C GLY A 201 2.36 4.76 18.66
N THR A 202 3.33 4.48 17.79
CA THR A 202 4.76 4.63 18.08
C THR A 202 5.14 6.11 18.18
N LEU A 203 4.68 6.94 17.24
CA LEU A 203 4.89 8.38 17.29
C LEU A 203 4.25 9.00 18.54
N MET A 204 3.06 8.56 18.95
CA MET A 204 2.47 9.00 20.22
C MET A 204 3.35 8.65 21.43
N LYS A 205 4.06 7.51 21.44
CA LYS A 205 5.01 7.18 22.52
C LYS A 205 6.20 8.13 22.53
N VAL A 206 6.72 8.53 21.37
CA VAL A 206 7.74 9.57 21.25
C VAL A 206 7.21 10.91 21.75
N GLY A 207 6.00 11.32 21.32
CA GLY A 207 5.37 12.57 21.75
C GLY A 207 5.08 12.64 23.25
N LEU A 208 4.88 11.49 23.91
CA LEU A 208 4.76 11.37 25.37
C LEU A 208 6.12 11.38 26.09
N GLY A 209 7.23 11.36 25.36
CA GLY A 209 8.59 11.27 25.92
C GLY A 209 8.95 9.86 26.44
N VAL A 210 8.20 8.83 26.06
CA VAL A 210 8.52 7.43 26.43
C VAL A 210 9.74 6.92 25.65
N TYR A 211 9.87 7.38 24.41
CA TYR A 211 11.01 7.10 23.53
C TYR A 211 11.63 8.42 23.08
N PRO A 212 12.97 8.49 22.92
CA PRO A 212 13.57 9.53 22.13
C PRO A 212 13.27 9.31 20.63
N PRO A 213 13.30 10.36 19.78
CA PRO A 213 12.95 10.24 18.36
C PRO A 213 13.75 9.18 17.58
N GLU A 214 15.05 9.10 17.83
CA GLU A 214 16.01 8.15 17.21
C GLU A 214 15.67 6.69 17.47
N HIS A 215 14.93 6.38 18.54
CA HIS A 215 14.50 5.01 18.84
C HIS A 215 13.57 4.44 17.75
N VAL A 216 12.94 5.28 16.93
CA VAL A 216 12.11 4.80 15.81
C VAL A 216 12.95 4.12 14.73
N GLU A 217 14.19 4.55 14.51
CA GLU A 217 15.14 3.87 13.63
C GLU A 217 15.51 2.49 14.21
N GLU A 218 15.79 2.41 15.51
CA GLU A 218 16.05 1.14 16.19
C GLU A 218 14.85 0.16 16.08
N ILE A 219 13.62 0.68 16.15
CA ILE A 219 12.41 -0.12 15.95
C ILE A 219 12.34 -0.65 14.53
N LEU A 220 12.62 0.15 13.50
CA LEU A 220 12.68 -0.33 12.11
C LEU A 220 13.70 -1.46 11.98
N ASP A 221 14.89 -1.23 12.51
CA ASP A 221 16.04 -2.14 12.45
C ASP A 221 15.78 -3.47 13.14
N ALA A 222 15.02 -3.46 14.24
CA ALA A 222 14.69 -4.65 15.00
C ALA A 222 13.83 -5.66 14.21
N ARG A 223 13.11 -5.22 13.16
CA ARG A 223 12.17 -6.05 12.37
C ARG A 223 11.29 -6.95 13.23
N ASN A 224 10.83 -6.41 14.36
CA ASN A 224 10.11 -7.11 15.39
C ASN A 224 8.92 -6.28 15.84
N ARG A 225 7.70 -6.78 15.60
CA ARG A 225 6.47 -6.10 15.98
C ARG A 225 6.42 -5.73 17.46
N ALA A 226 7.04 -6.50 18.35
CA ALA A 226 7.04 -6.21 19.79
C ALA A 226 7.85 -4.96 20.17
N ALA A 227 8.78 -4.53 19.31
CA ALA A 227 9.58 -3.31 19.52
C ALA A 227 8.76 -2.03 19.28
N ALA A 228 7.80 -2.08 18.36
CA ALA A 228 6.98 -0.92 18.02
C ALA A 228 5.91 -0.60 19.08
N GLY A 229 5.41 0.63 19.03
CA GLY A 229 4.33 1.09 19.89
C GLY A 229 3.01 0.29 19.75
N PRO A 230 2.03 0.59 20.61
CA PRO A 230 0.72 -0.03 20.51
C PRO A 230 0.05 0.31 19.19
N THR A 231 -0.84 -0.55 18.70
CA THR A 231 -1.69 -0.19 17.55
C THR A 231 -2.67 0.89 17.99
N ALA A 232 -2.62 2.08 17.39
CA ALA A 232 -3.53 3.18 17.69
C ALA A 232 -4.99 2.80 17.38
N VAL A 233 -5.95 3.45 18.03
CA VAL A 233 -7.39 3.17 17.81
C VAL A 233 -7.81 3.54 16.39
N ALA A 234 -8.78 2.82 15.82
CA ALA A 234 -9.16 2.94 14.41
C ALA A 234 -9.81 4.29 14.06
N ARG A 235 -10.66 4.83 14.95
CA ARG A 235 -11.45 6.07 14.75
C ARG A 235 -10.64 7.34 14.50
N GLY A 236 -9.34 7.30 14.74
CA GLY A 236 -8.45 8.41 14.39
C GLY A 236 -7.98 8.37 12.94
N LEU A 237 -8.13 7.24 12.25
CA LEU A 237 -7.56 6.98 10.93
C LEU A 237 -8.61 7.14 9.83
N THR A 238 -8.25 7.90 8.79
CA THR A 238 -9.01 8.04 7.55
C THR A 238 -8.12 7.76 6.34
N LEU A 239 -8.57 6.91 5.42
CA LEU A 239 -7.98 6.85 4.07
C LEU A 239 -8.44 8.08 3.27
N ILE A 240 -7.52 9.01 3.02
CA ILE A 240 -7.81 10.29 2.35
C ILE A 240 -7.91 10.11 0.84
N SER A 241 -6.92 9.47 0.22
CA SER A 241 -6.90 9.27 -1.22
C SER A 241 -6.20 7.98 -1.62
N LEU A 242 -6.60 7.48 -2.79
CA LEU A 242 -5.89 6.45 -3.54
C LEU A 242 -5.75 6.98 -4.97
N GLU A 243 -4.55 7.42 -5.30
CA GLU A 243 -4.25 8.06 -6.58
C GLU A 243 -3.49 7.07 -7.45
N GLU A 244 -4.07 6.74 -8.61
CA GLU A 244 -3.45 5.86 -9.59
C GLU A 244 -2.32 6.59 -10.32
N GLU A 245 -1.18 5.91 -10.53
CA GLU A 245 -0.17 6.40 -11.45
C GLU A 245 -0.64 6.18 -12.89
N THR A 246 -0.90 7.27 -13.61
CA THR A 246 -1.35 7.24 -15.02
C THR A 246 -0.22 6.93 -15.99
N GLU A 247 1.02 7.23 -15.60
CA GLU A 247 2.23 6.96 -16.37
C GLU A 247 3.25 6.24 -15.49
N LEU A 248 3.95 5.26 -16.08
CA LEU A 248 5.04 4.58 -15.39
C LEU A 248 6.20 5.54 -15.15
N ARG A 249 6.70 5.57 -13.92
CA ARG A 249 7.94 6.29 -13.61
C ARG A 249 9.08 5.74 -14.48
N PRO A 250 9.80 6.59 -15.24
CA PRO A 250 10.89 6.14 -16.10
C PRO A 250 11.99 5.43 -15.32
N VAL A 251 12.26 5.87 -14.10
CA VAL A 251 13.25 5.26 -13.20
C VAL A 251 12.65 5.16 -11.80
N ILE A 252 12.82 4.01 -11.18
CA ILE A 252 12.57 3.79 -9.74
C ILE A 252 13.93 3.61 -9.09
N ALA A 253 14.22 4.34 -8.02
CA ALA A 253 15.46 4.18 -7.27
C ALA A 253 15.17 4.24 -5.77
N ALA A 254 15.93 3.48 -5.00
CA ALA A 254 15.87 3.51 -3.54
C ALA A 254 17.27 3.35 -2.96
N GLU A 255 17.50 4.03 -1.85
CA GLU A 255 18.73 3.95 -1.07
C GLU A 255 18.37 3.98 0.41
N ASN A 256 18.91 3.02 1.16
CA ASN A 256 18.89 2.99 2.62
C ASN A 256 20.18 2.34 3.13
N LYS A 257 20.28 2.05 4.43
CA LYS A 257 21.49 1.43 5.02
C LYS A 257 21.80 0.03 4.46
N GLU A 258 20.80 -0.70 3.95
CA GLU A 258 20.91 -2.10 3.53
C GLU A 258 21.13 -2.23 2.02
N TRP A 259 20.58 -1.33 1.21
CA TRP A 259 20.70 -1.39 -0.25
C TRP A 259 20.67 -0.04 -0.94
N LYS A 260 21.15 -0.05 -2.19
CA LYS A 260 21.05 1.03 -3.17
C LYS A 260 20.86 0.41 -4.56
N TYR A 261 19.77 0.75 -5.23
CA TYR A 261 19.49 0.27 -6.58
C TYR A 261 18.74 1.30 -7.42
N SER A 262 18.77 1.07 -8.74
CA SER A 262 17.91 1.74 -9.71
C SER A 262 17.30 0.74 -10.69
N LEU A 263 16.05 0.99 -11.09
CA LEU A 263 15.30 0.24 -12.08
C LEU A 263 14.86 1.21 -13.18
N ASP A 264 15.49 1.13 -14.35
CA ASP A 264 15.12 1.86 -15.55
C ASP A 264 14.02 1.11 -16.31
N GLN A 265 12.90 1.80 -16.52
CA GLN A 265 11.68 1.32 -17.15
C GLN A 265 11.32 2.11 -18.43
N THR A 266 12.23 2.95 -18.93
CA THR A 266 12.03 3.76 -20.15
C THR A 266 11.69 2.91 -21.37
N LYS A 267 12.15 1.65 -21.40
CA LYS A 267 11.94 0.67 -22.46
C LYS A 267 10.78 -0.30 -22.21
N THR A 268 10.14 -0.25 -21.03
CA THR A 268 9.11 -1.22 -20.64
C THR A 268 7.88 -1.16 -21.54
N ALA A 269 7.42 0.04 -21.88
CA ALA A 269 6.18 0.21 -22.66
C ALA A 269 6.32 -0.28 -24.11
N LYS A 270 7.48 -0.06 -24.75
CA LYS A 270 7.70 -0.31 -26.18
C LYS A 270 8.42 -1.64 -26.46
N GLU A 271 9.47 -1.93 -25.69
CA GLU A 271 10.36 -3.07 -25.93
C GLU A 271 10.11 -4.20 -24.92
N LYS A 272 9.24 -4.00 -23.91
CA LYS A 272 9.01 -4.96 -22.82
C LYS A 272 10.29 -5.29 -22.04
N GLN A 273 11.25 -4.36 -22.02
CA GLN A 273 12.54 -4.49 -21.33
C GLN A 273 12.66 -3.52 -20.15
N SER A 274 13.24 -3.97 -19.04
CA SER A 274 13.67 -3.12 -17.91
C SER A 274 15.10 -3.46 -17.47
N PHE A 275 15.76 -2.51 -16.80
CA PHE A 275 17.16 -2.62 -16.39
C PHE A 275 17.31 -2.32 -14.91
N LEU A 276 17.63 -3.34 -14.13
CA LEU A 276 17.94 -3.23 -12.70
C LEU A 276 19.45 -3.14 -12.50
N THR A 277 19.91 -2.06 -11.88
CA THR A 277 21.28 -1.93 -11.39
C THR A 277 21.28 -1.96 -9.87
N ILE A 278 21.97 -2.93 -9.28
CA ILE A 278 22.20 -3.03 -7.84
C ILE A 278 23.60 -2.46 -7.57
N GLU A 279 23.67 -1.27 -6.98
CA GLU A 279 24.94 -0.62 -6.63
C GLU A 279 25.48 -1.15 -5.30
N ARG A 280 24.58 -1.45 -4.35
CA ARG A 280 24.90 -1.98 -3.02
C ARG A 280 23.71 -2.76 -2.46
N CYS A 281 23.95 -3.84 -1.75
CA CYS A 281 22.96 -4.67 -1.08
C CYS A 281 23.68 -5.61 -0.10
N VAL A 282 23.33 -5.55 1.18
CA VAL A 282 23.86 -6.51 2.16
C VAL A 282 23.48 -7.95 1.76
N PRO A 283 24.36 -8.95 1.97
CA PRO A 283 24.14 -10.32 1.48
C PRO A 283 22.80 -10.93 1.89
N GLU A 284 22.32 -10.62 3.10
CA GLU A 284 21.08 -11.14 3.67
C GLU A 284 19.82 -10.61 2.96
N GLU A 285 19.91 -9.46 2.29
CA GLU A 285 18.79 -8.83 1.57
C GLU A 285 18.82 -9.08 0.07
N PHE A 286 19.93 -9.61 -0.45
CA PHE A 286 20.18 -9.71 -1.89
C PHE A 286 19.06 -10.45 -2.65
N GLU A 287 18.72 -11.67 -2.24
CA GLU A 287 17.70 -12.47 -2.93
C GLU A 287 16.31 -11.82 -2.84
N ARG A 288 15.98 -11.22 -1.68
CA ARG A 288 14.70 -10.52 -1.47
C ARG A 288 14.58 -9.28 -2.35
N LEU A 289 15.64 -8.47 -2.42
CA LEU A 289 15.70 -7.29 -3.26
C LEU A 289 15.60 -7.68 -4.74
N LEU A 290 16.39 -8.65 -5.18
CA LEU A 290 16.40 -9.14 -6.55
C LEU A 290 15.00 -9.59 -6.97
N PHE A 291 14.36 -10.45 -6.17
CA PHE A 291 12.99 -10.90 -6.42
C PHE A 291 12.01 -9.73 -6.46
N ARG A 292 12.01 -8.86 -5.44
CA ARG A 292 11.04 -7.76 -5.29
C ARG A 292 11.09 -6.81 -6.49
N VAL A 293 12.27 -6.33 -6.85
CA VAL A 293 12.43 -5.30 -7.88
C VAL A 293 12.18 -5.87 -9.28
N VAL A 294 12.62 -7.11 -9.55
CA VAL A 294 12.30 -7.82 -10.80
C VAL A 294 10.81 -8.09 -10.91
N HIS A 295 10.18 -8.54 -9.82
CA HIS A 295 8.73 -8.77 -9.79
C HIS A 295 7.95 -7.48 -10.08
N GLN A 296 8.40 -6.34 -9.54
CA GLN A 296 7.79 -5.04 -9.83
C GLN A 296 7.94 -4.65 -11.30
N ALA A 297 9.11 -4.82 -11.90
CA ALA A 297 9.32 -4.56 -13.33
C ALA A 297 8.38 -5.40 -14.21
N VAL A 298 8.23 -6.69 -13.89
CA VAL A 298 7.32 -7.59 -14.61
C VAL A 298 5.86 -7.17 -14.44
N ARG A 299 5.45 -6.78 -13.22
CA ARG A 299 4.10 -6.23 -12.96
C ARG A 299 3.84 -4.93 -13.73
N ASN A 300 4.87 -4.13 -13.96
CA ASN A 300 4.81 -2.92 -14.78
C ASN A 300 4.83 -3.21 -16.28
N GLY A 301 4.89 -4.48 -16.69
CA GLY A 301 4.75 -4.92 -18.07
C GLY A 301 6.06 -5.31 -18.76
N ALA A 302 7.16 -5.48 -18.04
CA ALA A 302 8.39 -6.05 -18.59
C ALA A 302 8.22 -7.56 -18.81
N GLU A 303 8.62 -8.05 -19.98
CA GLU A 303 8.79 -9.48 -20.27
C GLU A 303 10.24 -9.91 -19.99
N THR A 304 11.17 -8.97 -20.15
CA THR A 304 12.60 -9.19 -19.90
C THR A 304 13.14 -8.12 -18.96
N VAL A 305 13.81 -8.55 -17.90
CA VAL A 305 14.51 -7.69 -16.95
C VAL A 305 15.98 -8.09 -17.01
N TYR A 306 16.81 -7.11 -17.34
CA TYR A 306 18.27 -7.24 -17.26
C TYR A 306 18.71 -6.79 -15.87
N VAL A 307 19.56 -7.57 -15.21
CA VAL A 307 20.09 -7.26 -13.89
C VAL A 307 21.60 -7.13 -13.94
N ASN A 308 22.13 -6.03 -13.42
CA ASN A 308 23.55 -5.80 -13.23
C ASN A 308 23.82 -5.59 -11.73
N ASP A 309 24.61 -6.50 -11.16
CA ASP A 309 25.07 -6.40 -9.79
C ASP A 309 26.51 -5.87 -9.76
N GLN A 310 26.68 -4.64 -9.27
CA GLN A 310 27.98 -3.94 -9.28
C GLN A 310 28.78 -4.13 -7.99
N GLU A 311 28.16 -4.62 -6.92
CA GLU A 311 28.83 -4.71 -5.62
C GLU A 311 29.71 -5.96 -5.51
N ALA A 312 29.23 -7.10 -5.98
CA ALA A 312 29.97 -8.35 -5.91
C ALA A 312 29.67 -9.27 -7.10
N ALA A 313 30.72 -9.77 -7.74
CA ALA A 313 30.58 -10.74 -8.82
C ALA A 313 30.10 -12.10 -8.28
N GLY A 314 29.24 -12.78 -9.04
CA GLY A 314 28.83 -14.17 -8.76
C GLY A 314 27.74 -14.34 -7.70
N ARG A 315 27.10 -13.27 -7.23
CA ARG A 315 25.91 -13.39 -6.34
C ARG A 315 24.67 -13.93 -7.05
N ILE A 316 24.57 -13.72 -8.37
CA ILE A 316 23.53 -14.31 -9.21
C ILE A 316 24.07 -15.63 -9.79
N GLU A 317 23.50 -16.73 -9.32
CA GLU A 317 23.81 -18.07 -9.80
C GLU A 317 22.98 -18.39 -11.05
N ALA A 318 23.64 -18.69 -12.16
CA ALA A 318 22.96 -19.01 -13.41
C ALA A 318 22.10 -20.27 -13.27
N GLY A 319 20.85 -20.20 -13.70
CA GLY A 319 19.90 -21.32 -13.61
C GLY A 319 19.26 -21.54 -12.23
N LYS A 320 19.72 -20.85 -11.17
CA LYS A 320 19.04 -20.85 -9.86
C LYS A 320 17.77 -20.00 -9.93
N ALA A 321 16.71 -20.49 -9.30
CA ALA A 321 15.45 -19.76 -9.15
C ALA A 321 15.50 -18.81 -7.94
N TYR A 322 15.09 -17.57 -8.14
CA TYR A 322 14.87 -16.54 -7.13
C TYR A 322 13.37 -16.20 -7.14
N GLY A 323 12.60 -16.87 -6.29
CA GLY A 323 11.14 -16.85 -6.36
C GLY A 323 10.63 -17.47 -7.66
N TYR A 324 9.98 -16.66 -8.51
CA TYR A 324 9.43 -17.10 -9.79
C TYR A 324 10.40 -16.92 -10.98
N TYR A 325 11.58 -16.35 -10.74
CA TYR A 325 12.49 -15.89 -11.81
C TYR A 325 13.80 -16.66 -11.80
N VAL A 326 14.28 -17.03 -12.98
CA VAL A 326 15.59 -17.64 -13.20
C VAL A 326 16.43 -16.70 -14.03
N PHE A 327 17.73 -16.64 -13.76
CA PHE A 327 18.67 -15.73 -14.43
C PHE A 327 19.75 -16.48 -15.18
N TRP A 328 20.14 -15.95 -16.34
CA TRP A 328 21.25 -16.43 -17.16
C TRP A 328 22.14 -15.27 -17.59
N PRO A 329 23.45 -15.48 -17.81
CA PRO A 329 24.30 -14.44 -18.39
C PRO A 329 23.75 -13.95 -19.73
N SER A 330 23.79 -12.64 -19.97
CA SER A 330 23.39 -12.06 -21.25
C SER A 330 24.57 -12.05 -22.22
N ASP A 331 24.44 -12.75 -23.34
CA ASP A 331 25.44 -12.74 -24.41
C ASP A 331 25.54 -11.37 -25.10
N GLU A 332 24.43 -10.61 -25.12
CA GLU A 332 24.35 -9.29 -25.77
C GLU A 332 24.86 -8.14 -24.89
N LYS A 333 24.72 -8.28 -23.57
CA LYS A 333 24.98 -7.21 -22.60
C LYS A 333 25.94 -7.73 -21.54
N GLY A 334 27.23 -7.79 -21.87
CA GLY A 334 28.27 -8.29 -20.97
C GLY A 334 28.18 -7.72 -19.56
N GLY A 335 28.27 -8.62 -18.56
CA GLY A 335 28.09 -8.29 -17.13
C GLY A 335 26.64 -8.26 -16.64
N TRP A 336 25.65 -8.37 -17.54
CA TRP A 336 24.24 -8.45 -17.17
C TRP A 336 23.72 -9.88 -17.14
N TYR A 337 22.72 -10.10 -16.29
CA TYR A 337 21.90 -11.30 -16.27
C TYR A 337 20.52 -11.01 -16.85
N VAL A 338 19.90 -11.98 -17.52
CA VAL A 338 18.59 -11.87 -18.14
C VAL A 338 17.57 -12.79 -17.46
N THR A 339 16.44 -12.21 -17.05
CA THR A 339 15.36 -12.96 -16.38
C THR A 339 14.58 -13.87 -17.35
N HIS A 340 14.15 -15.01 -16.83
CA HIS A 340 13.18 -15.91 -17.45
C HIS A 340 12.13 -16.32 -16.41
N ASP A 341 10.86 -16.47 -16.81
CA ASP A 341 9.81 -16.97 -15.90
C ASP A 341 9.95 -18.48 -15.72
N ALA A 342 10.23 -18.91 -14.48
CA ALA A 342 10.44 -20.31 -14.13
C ALA A 342 9.23 -21.19 -14.46
N ARG A 343 8.01 -20.63 -14.45
CA ARG A 343 6.76 -21.37 -14.74
C ARG A 343 6.62 -21.72 -16.21
N VAL A 344 7.25 -20.94 -17.08
CA VAL A 344 7.27 -21.18 -18.53
C VAL A 344 8.37 -22.19 -18.86
N TRP A 345 9.53 -22.09 -18.19
CA TRP A 345 10.69 -22.95 -18.43
C TRP A 345 10.59 -24.34 -17.79
N GLY A 346 9.84 -24.49 -16.69
CA GLY A 346 9.58 -25.79 -16.03
C GLY A 346 8.67 -26.75 -16.81
N LYS A 347 8.21 -26.37 -18.02
CA LYS A 347 7.45 -27.24 -18.93
C LYS A 347 8.23 -27.72 -20.15
N SER A 348 9.51 -27.35 -20.31
CA SER A 348 10.35 -27.75 -21.44
C SER A 348 11.45 -28.74 -21.04
N GLY A 349 11.11 -29.70 -20.17
CA GLY A 349 12.06 -30.68 -19.62
C GLY A 349 11.42 -32.04 -19.37
N GLU A 350 10.62 -32.55 -20.30
CA GLU A 350 10.28 -33.97 -20.45
C GLU A 350 9.67 -34.19 -21.84
N GLU A 351 10.53 -34.30 -22.86
CA GLU A 351 10.24 -35.07 -24.07
C GLU A 351 11.15 -36.30 -24.05
N THR A 352 10.65 -37.40 -23.49
CA THR A 352 10.72 -38.79 -24.00
C THR A 352 9.76 -39.66 -23.23
#